data_AF-A0A1H4IP34-F1
#
_entry.id   AF-A0A1H4IP34-F1
#
_cell.length_a   1.000
_cell.length_b   1.000
_cell.length_c   1.000
_cell.angle_alpha   90.00
_cell.angle_beta   90.00
_cell.angle_gamma   90.00
#
_symmetry.space_group_name_H-M   'P 1'
#
loop_
_entity.id
_entity.type
_entity.pdbx_description
1 polymer ?
#
loop_
_entity_poly.entity_id
_entity_poly.type
_entity_poly.pdbx_seq_one_letter_code
_entity_poly.pdbx_strand_id
1 'polypeptide(L)'
;MRKFKFIYFLTITALLAFFVACNNNDEDYNHENTINIPSNLSVTDIGFYPEDITIVNNKVFISGFGDGTVQYFDLYETEPSAKLFVNVETGYAQAWGLKSDGTVLLSLLNNADFTGNPPGASKLVAYGVNSGEKIGEWDLPESTIGHTVSIVDGKYYISDFGNPRIIQVDPSTGNVNANWFTSDLWDPSIDGNL
;
A
#
# COMPACT_ATOMS: atom_id res chain seq x y z
N MET A 1 57.34 -38.76 30.68
CA MET A 1 56.24 -39.04 29.73
C MET A 1 56.31 -38.02 28.59
N ARG A 2 56.33 -38.51 27.33
CA ARG A 2 56.07 -37.87 25.99
C ARG A 2 56.38 -36.37 25.82
N LYS A 3 57.48 -35.89 25.19
CA LYS A 3 57.88 -35.83 23.75
C LYS A 3 56.85 -35.24 22.76
N PHE A 4 57.20 -34.12 22.10
CA PHE A 4 57.18 -33.77 20.64
C PHE A 4 57.26 -32.21 20.50
N LYS A 5 58.36 -31.58 20.04
CA LYS A 5 58.80 -31.27 18.64
C LYS A 5 57.65 -30.63 17.81
N PHE A 6 57.76 -29.53 17.07
CA PHE A 6 58.82 -28.98 16.21
C PHE A 6 58.37 -27.59 15.66
N ILE A 7 59.26 -26.59 15.69
CA ILE A 7 59.66 -25.65 14.61
C ILE A 7 58.64 -25.41 13.46
N TYR A 8 58.31 -24.14 13.15
CA TYR A 8 58.69 -23.52 11.86
C TYR A 8 58.57 -21.98 11.89
N PHE A 9 59.71 -21.38 11.58
CA PHE A 9 59.97 -20.00 11.21
C PHE A 9 59.57 -19.86 9.72
N LEU A 10 58.78 -18.87 9.34
CA LEU A 10 58.70 -18.46 7.93
C LEU A 10 58.29 -16.99 7.79
N THR A 11 59.30 -16.13 7.76
CA THR A 11 59.25 -14.81 7.11
C THR A 11 59.36 -15.00 5.60
N ILE A 12 58.35 -14.60 4.84
CA ILE A 12 58.47 -14.35 3.39
C ILE A 12 57.85 -13.00 3.06
N THR A 13 58.74 -12.03 2.82
CA THR A 13 58.56 -10.86 1.97
C THR A 13 58.23 -11.29 0.53
N ALA A 14 57.13 -10.78 -0.02
CA ALA A 14 56.94 -10.62 -1.46
C ALA A 14 56.00 -9.42 -1.70
N LEU A 15 56.56 -8.22 -1.58
CA LEU A 15 55.99 -6.99 -2.10
C LEU A 15 56.38 -6.92 -3.58
N LEU A 16 55.53 -7.42 -4.50
CA LEU A 16 55.70 -7.13 -5.92
C LEU A 16 54.40 -7.30 -6.71
N ALA A 17 53.96 -6.17 -7.28
CA ALA A 17 53.18 -6.00 -8.49
C ALA A 17 51.80 -6.69 -8.61
N PHE A 18 50.75 -5.92 -8.32
CA PHE A 18 49.56 -5.86 -9.17
C PHE A 18 49.07 -4.40 -9.24
N PHE A 19 49.71 -3.60 -10.09
CA PHE A 19 49.01 -2.49 -10.72
C PHE A 19 48.05 -3.10 -11.73
N VAL A 20 46.85 -3.46 -11.28
CA VAL A 20 45.72 -3.62 -12.20
C VAL A 20 45.43 -2.22 -12.72
N ALA A 21 45.72 -2.02 -14.00
CA ALA A 21 45.30 -0.86 -14.74
C ALA A 21 43.78 -0.71 -14.59
N CYS A 22 43.34 0.37 -13.93
CA CYS A 22 41.98 0.88 -14.11
C CYS A 22 41.89 1.35 -15.57
N ASN A 23 41.50 0.43 -16.43
CA ASN A 23 41.06 0.75 -17.77
C ASN A 23 39.65 1.31 -17.61
N ASN A 24 39.54 2.63 -17.44
CA ASN A 24 38.27 3.35 -17.41
C ASN A 24 37.66 3.32 -18.82
N ASN A 25 37.19 2.15 -19.23
CA ASN A 25 36.13 2.03 -20.22
C ASN A 25 34.83 1.85 -19.45
N ASP A 26 34.52 2.83 -18.59
CA ASP A 26 33.17 3.06 -18.11
C ASP A 26 32.40 3.72 -19.26
N GLU A 27 32.18 2.98 -20.34
CA GLU A 27 30.92 3.11 -21.08
C GLU A 27 29.86 2.43 -20.22
N ASP A 28 29.62 3.05 -19.06
CA ASP A 28 28.57 2.67 -18.15
C ASP A 28 27.28 2.96 -18.91
N TYR A 29 26.67 1.88 -19.39
CA TYR A 29 25.41 1.87 -20.12
C TYR A 29 24.31 2.28 -19.13
N ASN A 30 24.31 3.56 -18.76
CA ASN A 30 23.21 4.23 -18.10
C ASN A 30 22.08 4.32 -19.13
N HIS A 31 21.45 3.17 -19.37
CA HIS A 31 20.09 3.16 -19.83
C HIS A 31 19.26 3.61 -18.62
N GLU A 32 19.29 4.91 -18.35
CA GLU A 32 18.22 5.51 -17.58
C GLU A 32 16.96 5.15 -18.35
N ASN A 33 16.20 4.19 -17.81
CA ASN A 33 14.82 3.97 -18.23
C ASN A 33 14.11 5.27 -17.87
N THR A 34 14.09 6.20 -18.80
CA THR A 34 13.29 7.40 -18.69
C THR A 34 11.85 6.93 -18.58
N ILE A 35 11.29 7.01 -17.36
CA ILE A 35 9.89 6.70 -17.11
C ILE A 35 9.11 7.70 -17.97
N ASN A 36 8.42 7.19 -18.99
CA ASN A 36 7.52 8.02 -19.76
C ASN A 36 6.31 8.33 -18.87
N ILE A 37 6.30 9.49 -18.25
CA ILE A 37 5.18 9.91 -17.41
C ILE A 37 4.02 10.23 -18.35
N PRO A 38 2.94 9.43 -18.36
CA PRO A 38 1.81 9.69 -19.23
C PRO A 38 1.16 11.01 -18.85
N SER A 39 0.74 11.79 -19.85
CA SER A 39 0.03 13.06 -19.62
C SER A 39 -1.39 12.85 -19.08
N ASN A 40 -1.95 11.66 -19.27
CA ASN A 40 -3.26 11.27 -18.78
C ASN A 40 -3.33 9.75 -18.54
N LEU A 41 -4.18 9.36 -17.60
CA LEU A 41 -4.62 7.98 -17.39
C LEU A 41 -6.15 7.98 -17.50
N SER A 42 -6.72 6.92 -18.06
CA SER A 42 -8.17 6.82 -18.25
C SER A 42 -8.68 5.43 -17.97
N VAL A 43 -9.84 5.36 -17.31
CA VAL A 43 -10.65 4.16 -17.16
C VAL A 43 -11.90 4.34 -18.03
N THR A 44 -12.25 3.33 -18.84
CA THR A 44 -13.43 3.38 -19.73
C THR A 44 -14.69 2.80 -19.10
N ASP A 45 -14.58 2.16 -17.94
CA ASP A 45 -15.70 1.62 -17.19
C ASP A 45 -16.53 2.76 -16.57
N ILE A 46 -17.80 2.84 -16.95
CA ILE A 46 -18.74 3.87 -16.47
C ILE A 46 -19.22 3.64 -15.03
N GLY A 47 -19.05 2.43 -14.50
CA GLY A 47 -19.33 2.09 -13.11
C GLY A 47 -18.17 2.41 -12.17
N PHE A 48 -16.97 2.66 -12.72
CA PHE A 48 -15.79 2.97 -11.94
C PHE A 48 -15.71 4.47 -11.64
N TYR A 49 -15.94 4.83 -10.38
CA TYR A 49 -15.73 6.19 -9.88
C TYR A 49 -14.45 6.24 -9.04
N PRO A 50 -13.36 6.86 -9.54
CA PRO A 50 -12.09 6.89 -8.81
C PRO A 50 -12.23 7.68 -7.50
N GLU A 51 -11.79 7.11 -6.39
CA GLU A 51 -11.87 7.73 -5.06
C GLU A 51 -10.50 8.12 -4.52
N ASP A 52 -9.63 7.13 -4.26
CA ASP A 52 -8.28 7.32 -3.72
C ASP A 52 -7.24 6.74 -4.67
N ILE A 53 -5.99 7.13 -4.45
CA ILE A 53 -4.83 6.76 -5.25
C ILE A 53 -3.62 6.46 -4.36
N THR A 54 -2.90 5.38 -4.68
CA THR A 54 -1.54 5.18 -4.17
C THR A 54 -0.62 4.77 -5.30
N ILE A 55 0.63 5.24 -5.24
CA ILE A 55 1.65 4.95 -6.26
C ILE A 55 2.78 4.18 -5.59
N VAL A 56 3.08 3.00 -6.11
CA VAL A 56 4.09 2.11 -5.54
C VAL A 56 4.66 1.22 -6.64
N ASN A 57 5.98 1.04 -6.64
CA ASN A 57 6.70 0.20 -7.62
C ASN A 57 6.35 0.54 -9.08
N ASN A 58 6.28 1.84 -9.40
CA ASN A 58 5.90 2.37 -10.72
C ASN A 58 4.50 1.96 -11.20
N LYS A 59 3.63 1.57 -10.28
CA LYS A 59 2.22 1.32 -10.55
C LYS A 59 1.35 2.34 -9.83
N VAL A 60 0.34 2.82 -10.51
CA VAL A 60 -0.72 3.65 -9.92
C VAL A 60 -1.89 2.73 -9.60
N PHE A 61 -2.31 2.66 -8.34
CA PHE A 61 -3.51 1.95 -7.91
C PHE A 61 -4.59 2.95 -7.58
N ILE A 62 -5.83 2.67 -7.98
CA ILE A 62 -6.98 3.56 -7.80
C ILE A 62 -8.16 2.74 -7.28
N SER A 63 -8.79 3.19 -6.20
CA SER A 63 -9.99 2.57 -5.64
C SER A 63 -11.24 3.01 -6.41
N GLY A 64 -12.18 2.07 -6.57
CA GLY A 64 -13.47 2.30 -7.21
C GLY A 64 -14.57 2.52 -6.18
N PHE A 65 -15.00 3.76 -6.01
CA PHE A 65 -16.17 4.10 -5.18
C PHE A 65 -17.47 3.50 -5.75
N GLY A 66 -17.59 3.42 -7.08
CA GLY A 66 -18.82 2.96 -7.74
C GLY A 66 -18.99 1.45 -7.85
N ASP A 67 -17.91 0.67 -7.74
CA ASP A 67 -17.93 -0.78 -7.99
C ASP A 67 -17.14 -1.62 -6.97
N GLY A 68 -16.47 -0.99 -6.00
CA GLY A 68 -15.71 -1.67 -4.96
C GLY A 68 -14.42 -2.34 -5.45
N THR A 69 -14.02 -2.13 -6.70
CA THR A 69 -12.80 -2.70 -7.27
C THR A 69 -11.57 -1.84 -6.97
N VAL A 70 -10.39 -2.37 -7.26
CA VAL A 70 -9.17 -1.56 -7.41
C VAL A 70 -8.63 -1.81 -8.80
N GLN A 71 -8.36 -0.73 -9.54
CA GLN A 71 -7.67 -0.79 -10.82
C GLN A 71 -6.23 -0.30 -10.66
N TYR A 72 -5.36 -0.70 -11.58
CA TYR A 72 -4.00 -0.19 -11.64
C TYR A 72 -3.52 0.11 -13.06
N PHE A 73 -2.51 0.96 -13.15
CA PHE A 73 -1.76 1.28 -14.36
C PHE A 73 -0.30 0.94 -14.12
N ASP A 74 0.35 0.32 -15.11
CA ASP A 74 1.79 0.10 -15.09
C ASP A 74 2.49 1.24 -15.83
N LEU A 75 3.23 2.09 -15.11
CA LEU A 75 3.88 3.27 -15.69
C LEU A 75 5.18 2.91 -16.42
N TYR A 76 5.57 1.64 -16.50
CA TYR A 76 6.61 1.21 -17.44
C TYR A 76 6.08 1.06 -18.87
N GLU A 77 4.77 0.97 -19.05
CA GLU A 77 4.16 0.90 -20.37
C GLU A 77 4.24 2.27 -21.06
N THR A 78 4.49 2.27 -22.37
CA THR A 78 4.51 3.50 -23.16
C THR A 78 3.13 4.15 -23.26
N GLU A 79 2.08 3.32 -23.21
CA GLU A 79 0.67 3.71 -23.21
C GLU A 79 -0.06 2.95 -22.08
N PRO A 80 0.09 3.38 -20.81
CA PRO A 80 -0.50 2.66 -19.69
C PRO A 80 -2.03 2.57 -19.81
N SER A 81 -2.55 1.35 -19.66
CA SER A 81 -3.98 1.07 -19.67
C SER A 81 -4.45 0.58 -18.31
N ALA A 82 -5.71 0.85 -17.99
CA ALA A 82 -6.30 0.42 -16.74
C ALA A 82 -6.45 -1.10 -16.72
N LYS A 83 -5.99 -1.73 -15.65
CA LYS A 83 -6.07 -3.17 -15.42
C LYS A 83 -6.75 -3.43 -14.08
N LEU A 84 -7.63 -4.42 -14.02
CA LEU A 84 -8.17 -4.87 -12.74
C LEU A 84 -7.03 -5.39 -11.85
N PHE A 85 -6.91 -4.85 -10.65
CA PHE A 85 -5.98 -5.35 -9.63
C PHE A 85 -6.69 -6.36 -8.72
N VAL A 86 -7.76 -5.92 -8.07
CA VAL A 86 -8.63 -6.77 -7.25
C VAL A 86 -10.08 -6.58 -7.64
N ASN A 87 -10.83 -7.69 -7.65
CA ASN A 87 -12.26 -7.70 -7.91
C ASN A 87 -13.04 -7.21 -6.67
N VAL A 88 -14.32 -6.90 -6.85
CA VAL A 88 -15.22 -6.52 -5.76
C VAL A 88 -15.31 -7.61 -4.70
N GLU A 89 -15.27 -7.22 -3.43
CA GLU A 89 -15.53 -8.14 -2.32
C GLU A 89 -17.02 -8.39 -2.15
N THR A 90 -17.39 -9.65 -1.88
CA THR A 90 -18.82 -10.00 -1.73
C THR A 90 -19.46 -9.19 -0.61
N GLY A 91 -20.53 -8.47 -0.96
CA GLY A 91 -21.30 -7.67 -0.01
C GLY A 91 -20.73 -6.27 0.24
N TYR A 92 -19.75 -5.81 -0.54
CA TYR A 92 -19.22 -4.45 -0.48
C TYR A 92 -19.29 -3.82 -1.87
N ALA A 93 -19.94 -2.66 -1.98
CA ALA A 93 -20.16 -2.01 -3.27
C ALA A 93 -19.17 -0.86 -3.56
N GLN A 94 -18.37 -0.45 -2.56
CA GLN A 94 -17.56 0.76 -2.63
C GLN A 94 -16.17 0.52 -2.04
N ALA A 95 -15.14 1.04 -2.69
CA ALA A 95 -13.78 1.14 -2.15
C ALA A 95 -13.40 2.63 -2.06
N TRP A 96 -12.98 3.07 -0.87
CA TRP A 96 -12.65 4.46 -0.56
C TRP A 96 -11.14 4.55 -0.36
N GLY A 97 -10.66 4.76 0.88
CA GLY A 97 -9.24 4.93 1.16
C GLY A 97 -8.35 3.77 0.71
N LEU A 98 -7.19 4.14 0.17
CA LEU A 98 -6.21 3.24 -0.40
C LEU A 98 -4.80 3.62 0.07
N LYS A 99 -4.02 2.66 0.58
CA LYS A 99 -2.65 2.92 1.04
C LYS A 99 -1.72 1.74 0.85
N SER A 100 -0.46 2.00 0.51
CA SER A 100 0.58 0.98 0.47
C SER A 100 1.83 1.37 1.26
N ASP A 101 2.54 0.36 1.76
CA ASP A 101 3.88 0.46 2.34
C ASP A 101 4.98 -0.13 1.45
N GLY A 102 4.67 -0.51 0.20
CA GLY A 102 5.60 -1.21 -0.68
C GLY A 102 5.44 -2.73 -0.72
N THR A 103 4.74 -3.32 0.26
CA THR A 103 4.51 -4.77 0.36
C THR A 103 3.02 -5.10 0.39
N VAL A 104 2.24 -4.33 1.13
CA VAL A 104 0.78 -4.49 1.24
C VAL A 104 0.07 -3.33 0.54
N LEU A 105 -1.11 -3.61 0.01
CA LEU A 105 -2.08 -2.61 -0.43
C LEU A 105 -3.32 -2.75 0.46
N LEU A 106 -3.61 -1.71 1.23
CA LEU A 106 -4.81 -1.59 2.04
C LEU A 106 -5.91 -0.94 1.23
N SER A 107 -7.10 -1.54 1.25
CA SER A 107 -8.33 -0.99 0.67
C SER A 107 -9.42 -0.94 1.74
N LEU A 108 -10.01 0.24 1.93
CA LEU A 108 -11.18 0.45 2.78
C LEU A 108 -12.45 0.23 1.98
N LEU A 109 -13.21 -0.79 2.35
CA LEU A 109 -14.44 -1.17 1.69
C LEU A 109 -15.63 -0.72 2.53
N ASN A 110 -16.64 -0.16 1.85
CA ASN A 110 -17.81 0.40 2.49
C ASN A 110 -19.10 -0.01 1.77
N ASN A 111 -20.20 0.16 2.50
CA ASN A 111 -21.56 0.20 1.99
C ASN A 111 -22.24 1.47 2.52
N ALA A 112 -21.63 2.63 2.30
CA ALA A 112 -22.19 3.89 2.76
C ALA A 112 -23.52 4.17 2.05
N ASP A 113 -24.52 4.59 2.82
CA ASP A 113 -25.82 5.00 2.30
C ASP A 113 -25.94 6.53 2.39
N PHE A 114 -25.99 7.18 1.21
CA PHE A 114 -26.11 8.64 1.09
C PHE A 114 -27.57 9.12 1.02
N THR A 115 -28.53 8.22 1.19
CA THR A 115 -29.97 8.54 1.22
C THR A 115 -30.50 8.78 2.63
N GLY A 116 -29.63 8.71 3.64
CA GLY A 116 -29.93 9.02 5.04
C GLY A 116 -30.28 7.81 5.92
N ASN A 117 -30.21 6.58 5.40
CA ASN A 117 -30.27 5.39 6.25
C ASN A 117 -28.92 5.15 6.95
N PRO A 118 -28.87 4.32 8.01
CA PRO A 118 -27.61 3.88 8.59
C PRO A 118 -26.72 3.24 7.51
N PRO A 119 -25.39 3.51 7.52
CA PRO A 119 -24.49 2.89 6.57
C PRO A 119 -24.44 1.38 6.82
N GLY A 120 -24.21 0.61 5.76
CA GLY A 120 -23.97 -0.82 5.84
C GLY A 120 -22.59 -1.16 6.40
N ALA A 121 -22.20 -2.43 6.29
CA ALA A 121 -20.93 -2.90 6.80
C ALA A 121 -19.73 -2.21 6.13
N SER A 122 -18.66 -2.03 6.90
CA SER A 122 -17.37 -1.50 6.46
C SER A 122 -16.24 -2.43 6.91
N LYS A 123 -15.17 -2.52 6.11
CA LYS A 123 -14.06 -3.45 6.31
C LYS A 123 -12.76 -2.86 5.78
N LEU A 124 -11.65 -3.14 6.47
CA LEU A 124 -10.32 -2.97 5.91
C LEU A 124 -9.83 -4.31 5.32
N VAL A 125 -9.33 -4.30 4.09
CA VAL A 125 -8.71 -5.47 3.47
C VAL A 125 -7.25 -5.16 3.11
N ALA A 126 -6.37 -6.11 3.39
CA ALA A 126 -4.99 -6.09 2.94
C ALA A 126 -4.79 -7.07 1.78
N TYR A 127 -4.20 -6.59 0.70
CA TYR A 127 -3.77 -7.37 -0.45
C TYR A 127 -2.25 -7.33 -0.58
N GLY A 128 -1.64 -8.41 -1.06
CA GLY A 128 -0.24 -8.39 -1.46
C GLY A 128 -0.07 -7.48 -2.69
N VAL A 129 0.74 -6.43 -2.60
CA VAL A 129 0.82 -5.38 -3.65
C VAL A 129 1.25 -5.92 -5.03
N ASN A 130 1.97 -7.04 -5.05
CA ASN A 130 2.46 -7.66 -6.28
C ASN A 130 1.51 -8.72 -6.85
N SER A 131 0.71 -9.38 -6.00
CA SER A 131 -0.12 -10.52 -6.39
C SER A 131 -1.62 -10.21 -6.47
N GLY A 132 -2.08 -9.17 -5.76
CA GLY A 132 -3.52 -8.93 -5.56
C GLY A 132 -4.16 -9.98 -4.64
N GLU A 133 -3.40 -10.91 -4.07
CA GLU A 133 -3.94 -11.90 -3.15
C GLU A 133 -4.34 -11.25 -1.83
N LYS A 134 -5.51 -11.60 -1.32
CA LYS A 134 -5.94 -11.17 0.01
C LYS A 134 -5.07 -11.84 1.07
N ILE A 135 -4.44 -11.03 1.91
CA ILE A 135 -3.54 -11.48 2.98
C ILE A 135 -4.05 -11.13 4.39
N GLY A 136 -5.12 -10.33 4.49
CA GLY A 136 -5.78 -10.01 5.75
C GLY A 136 -7.06 -9.23 5.55
N GLU A 137 -7.97 -9.31 6.51
CA GLU A 137 -9.18 -8.51 6.56
C GLU A 137 -9.62 -8.26 8.01
N TRP A 138 -10.24 -7.11 8.23
CA TRP A 138 -10.73 -6.68 9.54
C TRP A 138 -12.07 -5.98 9.37
N ASP A 139 -13.12 -6.57 9.94
CA ASP A 139 -14.41 -5.91 10.03
C ASP A 139 -14.29 -4.68 10.92
N LEU A 140 -14.83 -3.56 10.46
CA LEU A 140 -14.87 -2.33 11.23
C LEU A 140 -16.13 -2.30 12.10
N PRO A 141 -16.15 -1.51 13.19
CA PRO A 141 -17.33 -1.40 14.03
C PRO A 141 -18.58 -1.03 13.22
N GLU A 142 -19.76 -1.46 13.69
CA GLU A 142 -21.02 -1.05 13.08
C GLU A 142 -21.11 0.47 12.93
N SER A 143 -21.82 0.90 11.88
CA SER A 143 -21.98 2.32 11.52
C SER A 143 -20.71 3.07 11.13
N THR A 144 -19.58 2.39 10.96
CA THR A 144 -18.34 2.99 10.43
C THR A 144 -18.49 3.32 8.95
N ILE A 145 -18.05 4.50 8.54
CA ILE A 145 -17.80 4.86 7.14
C ILE A 145 -16.31 5.15 7.01
N GLY A 146 -15.51 4.12 6.69
CA GLY A 146 -14.05 4.28 6.61
C GLY A 146 -13.66 5.15 5.42
N HIS A 147 -12.97 6.26 5.64
CA HIS A 147 -12.65 7.22 4.57
C HIS A 147 -11.20 7.13 4.09
N THR A 148 -10.23 7.35 4.97
CA THR A 148 -8.80 7.27 4.64
C THR A 148 -8.11 6.21 5.49
N VAL A 149 -7.02 5.65 4.99
CA VAL A 149 -6.17 4.71 5.73
C VAL A 149 -4.70 5.13 5.71
N SER A 150 -4.03 4.98 6.84
CA SER A 150 -2.59 5.21 7.00
C SER A 150 -1.90 4.01 7.64
N ILE A 151 -0.62 3.82 7.30
CA ILE A 151 0.23 2.75 7.82
C ILE A 151 1.38 3.40 8.58
N VAL A 152 1.55 3.06 9.86
CA VAL A 152 2.66 3.53 10.70
C VAL A 152 3.08 2.39 11.63
N ASP A 153 4.38 2.07 11.65
CA ASP A 153 4.98 1.05 12.53
C ASP A 153 4.23 -0.30 12.55
N GLY A 154 3.77 -0.74 11.37
CA GLY A 154 3.03 -1.99 11.20
C GLY A 154 1.61 -1.99 11.77
N LYS A 155 1.07 -0.82 12.12
CA LYS A 155 -0.35 -0.61 12.49
C LYS A 155 -1.06 0.16 11.40
N TYR A 156 -2.37 -0.02 11.32
CA TYR A 156 -3.21 0.70 10.36
C TYR A 156 -4.15 1.64 11.11
N TYR A 157 -4.37 2.81 10.54
CA TYR A 157 -5.18 3.87 11.13
C TYR A 157 -6.21 4.33 10.13
N ILE A 158 -7.47 4.35 10.54
CA ILE A 158 -8.62 4.59 9.66
C ILE A 158 -9.37 5.78 10.20
N SER A 159 -9.63 6.78 9.35
CA SER A 159 -10.58 7.83 9.68
C SER A 159 -12.01 7.36 9.44
N ASP A 160 -12.91 7.62 10.38
CA ASP A 160 -14.34 7.33 10.24
C ASP A 160 -15.07 8.61 9.84
N PHE A 161 -15.69 8.65 8.66
CA PHE A 161 -16.43 9.82 8.19
C PHE A 161 -17.74 10.02 8.96
N GLY A 162 -18.37 8.95 9.44
CA GLY A 162 -19.63 9.03 10.17
C GLY A 162 -19.48 9.33 11.67
N ASN A 163 -18.25 9.27 12.20
CA ASN A 163 -17.99 9.41 13.63
C ASN A 163 -16.67 10.15 13.86
N PRO A 164 -16.55 11.04 14.86
CA PRO A 164 -15.35 11.83 15.14
C PRO A 164 -14.22 11.03 15.79
N ARG A 165 -13.76 9.97 15.13
CA ARG A 165 -12.80 9.02 15.67
C ARG A 165 -11.80 8.53 14.63
N ILE A 166 -10.70 7.99 15.14
CA ILE A 166 -9.71 7.21 14.40
C ILE A 166 -9.70 5.81 15.00
N ILE A 167 -9.84 4.82 14.11
CA ILE A 167 -9.77 3.39 14.43
C ILE A 167 -8.34 2.92 14.19
N GLN A 168 -7.77 2.16 15.11
CA GLN A 168 -6.49 1.49 14.91
C GLN A 168 -6.71 -0.01 14.69
N VAL A 169 -6.03 -0.59 13.71
CA VAL A 169 -5.93 -2.02 13.48
C VAL A 169 -4.52 -2.49 13.76
N ASP A 170 -4.41 -3.54 14.56
CA ASP A 170 -3.18 -4.30 14.76
C ASP A 170 -3.22 -5.61 13.95
N PRO A 171 -2.59 -5.65 12.76
CA PRO A 171 -2.63 -6.84 11.92
C PRO A 171 -1.93 -8.05 12.54
N SER A 172 -1.00 -7.85 13.49
CA SER A 172 -0.28 -8.96 14.14
C SER A 172 -1.14 -9.74 15.14
N THR A 173 -2.18 -9.10 15.68
CA THR A 173 -3.08 -9.69 16.67
C THR A 173 -4.53 -9.80 16.16
N GLY A 174 -4.86 -9.13 15.05
CA GLY A 174 -6.23 -8.99 14.56
C GLY A 174 -7.06 -7.98 15.35
N ASN A 175 -6.48 -7.28 16.34
CA ASN A 175 -7.23 -6.36 17.19
C ASN A 175 -7.63 -5.10 16.43
N VAL A 176 -8.91 -4.73 16.56
CA VAL A 176 -9.47 -3.46 16.07
C VAL A 176 -9.83 -2.60 17.27
N ASN A 177 -9.04 -1.56 17.53
CA ASN A 177 -9.33 -0.56 18.54
C ASN A 177 -10.15 0.57 17.93
N ALA A 178 -11.47 0.51 18.12
CA ALA A 178 -12.44 1.47 17.61
C ALA A 178 -12.25 2.91 18.13
N ASN A 179 -11.58 3.08 19.27
CA ASN A 179 -11.44 4.37 19.96
C ASN A 179 -9.96 4.69 20.21
N TRP A 180 -9.11 4.45 19.22
CA TRP A 180 -7.69 4.84 19.34
C TRP A 180 -7.56 6.35 19.54
N PHE A 181 -8.39 7.11 18.84
CA PHE A 181 -8.63 8.52 19.14
C PHE A 181 -10.10 8.84 18.90
N THR A 182 -10.72 9.59 19.80
CA THR A 182 -12.08 10.12 19.66
C THR A 182 -12.09 11.55 20.17
N SER A 183 -12.77 12.46 19.47
CA SER A 183 -12.96 13.85 19.91
C SER A 183 -14.32 14.02 20.58
N ASP A 184 -14.33 14.55 21.80
CA ASP A 184 -15.56 14.93 22.51
C ASP A 184 -16.14 16.27 22.02
N LEU A 185 -15.40 16.99 21.16
CA LEU A 185 -15.75 18.33 20.67
C LEU A 185 -16.31 18.32 19.24
N TRP A 186 -16.90 17.20 18.83
CA TRP A 186 -17.44 17.07 17.49
C TRP A 186 -18.66 17.94 17.25
N ASP A 187 -18.62 18.68 16.14
CA ASP A 187 -19.76 19.44 15.64
C ASP A 187 -20.35 18.70 14.44
N PRO A 188 -21.47 17.97 14.58
CA PRO A 188 -22.06 17.22 13.48
C PRO A 188 -22.61 18.12 12.35
N SER A 189 -22.64 19.45 12.52
CA SER A 189 -23.07 20.38 11.47
C SER A 189 -22.03 20.60 10.36
N ILE A 190 -20.79 20.13 10.55
CA ILE A 190 -19.69 20.32 9.57
C ILE A 190 -19.58 19.18 8.54
N ASP A 191 -20.38 18.12 8.68
CA ASP A 191 -20.27 16.87 7.88
C ASP A 191 -20.77 16.96 6.44
N GLY A 192 -21.09 18.17 5.96
CA GLY A 192 -21.57 18.38 4.59
C GLY A 192 -22.93 17.73 4.29
N ASN A 193 -23.57 17.08 5.27
CA ASN A 193 -24.90 16.47 5.19
C ASN A 193 -26.05 17.47 5.42
N LEU A 194 -26.00 18.64 4.77
CA LEU A 194 -27.13 19.58 4.66
C LEU A 194 -27.69 19.61 3.24
#